data_AF-E1ZBU6-F1
#
_entry.id   AF-E1ZBU6-F1
#
_cell.length_a   1.000
_cell.length_b   1.000
_cell.length_c   1.000
_cell.angle_alpha   90.00
_cell.angle_beta   90.00
_cell.angle_gamma   90.00
#
_symmetry.space_group_name_H-M   'P 1'
#
loop_
_entity.id
_entity.type
_entity.pdbx_description
1 polymer ?
#
loop_
_entity_poly.entity_id
_entity_poly.type
_entity_poly.pdbx_seq_one_letter_code
_entity_poly.pdbx_strand_id
1 'polypeptide(L)' 'MQALCGQVGLRPGRPSALLELEQVALKQQRPGGSSGKSSLPVVHNYGHGGAGLTLAWGCAADAVQLVQQALGQR' A
#
# COMPACT_ATOMS: atom_id res chain seq x y z
N MET A 1 40.40 -8.58 13.04
CA MET A 1 39.25 -8.45 12.15
C MET A 1 38.11 -7.84 12.96
N GLN A 2 37.76 -6.57 12.71
CA GLN A 2 36.73 -5.86 13.47
C GLN A 2 35.41 -5.88 12.69
N ALA A 3 34.28 -6.00 13.41
CA ALA A 3 32.95 -5.85 12.84
C ALA A 3 32.61 -4.36 12.67
N LEU A 4 32.15 -3.96 11.48
CA LEU A 4 31.85 -2.56 11.13
C LEU A 4 30.48 -2.09 11.65
N CYS A 5 29.52 -3.00 11.86
CA CYS A 5 28.21 -2.72 12.45
C CYS A 5 27.45 -4.01 12.81
N GLY A 6 26.44 -3.89 13.68
CA GLY A 6 25.37 -4.88 13.86
C GLY A 6 24.05 -4.33 13.32
N GLN A 7 23.38 -5.08 12.44
CA GLN A 7 22.08 -4.70 11.86
C GLN A 7 21.02 -5.75 12.17
N VAL A 8 19.83 -5.28 12.52
CA VAL A 8 18.62 -6.08 12.72
C VAL A 8 17.48 -5.41 11.98
N GLY A 9 16.64 -6.20 11.31
CA GLY A 9 15.46 -5.72 10.60
C GLY A 9 14.30 -6.71 10.70
N LEU A 10 13.08 -6.18 10.87
CA LEU A 10 11.86 -6.96 10.81
C LEU A 10 11.33 -6.96 9.36
N ARG A 11 11.17 -8.15 8.78
CA ARG A 11 10.60 -8.28 7.44
C ARG A 11 9.08 -8.09 7.50
N PRO A 12 8.48 -7.21 6.68
CA PRO A 12 7.03 -7.01 6.64
C PRO A 12 6.37 -8.14 5.84
N GLY A 13 6.33 -9.34 6.42
CA GLY A 13 5.76 -10.54 5.81
C GLY A 13 4.28 -10.73 6.13
N ARG A 14 3.53 -11.25 5.16
CA ARG A 14 2.15 -11.74 5.31
C ARG A 14 2.04 -13.10 4.59
N PRO A 15 1.11 -14.01 4.96
CA PRO A 15 0.97 -15.30 4.26
C PRO A 15 0.80 -15.17 2.74
N SER A 16 0.16 -14.09 2.29
CA SER A 16 0.19 -13.62 0.91
C SER A 16 0.43 -12.11 0.87
N ALA A 17 1.28 -11.67 -0.06
CA ALA A 17 1.42 -10.25 -0.37
C ALA A 17 0.06 -9.69 -0.80
N LEU A 18 -0.30 -8.52 -0.28
CA LEU A 18 -1.58 -7.88 -0.56
C LEU A 18 -1.35 -6.78 -1.59
N LEU A 19 -1.94 -6.97 -2.76
CA LEU A 19 -2.03 -5.96 -3.81
C LEU A 19 -3.47 -5.86 -4.30
N GLU A 20 -4.25 -4.95 -3.71
CA GLU A 20 -5.71 -4.89 -3.89
C GLU A 20 -6.21 -3.45 -3.79
N LEU A 21 -7.32 -3.16 -4.48
CA LEU A 21 -8.04 -1.89 -4.39
C LEU A 21 -9.27 -2.06 -3.47
N GLU A 22 -9.32 -1.29 -2.39
CA GLU A 22 -10.43 -1.25 -1.42
C GLU A 22 -11.12 0.12 -1.43
N GLN A 23 -12.44 0.13 -1.30
CA GLN A 23 -13.22 1.37 -1.11
C GLN A 23 -13.55 1.57 0.37
N VAL A 24 -12.85 2.49 1.04
CA VAL A 24 -13.00 2.72 2.48
C VAL A 24 -14.00 3.84 2.74
N ALA A 25 -15.05 3.57 3.51
CA ALA A 25 -16.00 4.60 3.92
C ALA A 25 -15.40 5.48 5.02
N LEU A 26 -15.21 6.77 4.74
CA LEU A 26 -14.74 7.72 5.74
C LEU A 26 -15.92 8.34 6.48
N LYS A 27 -15.90 8.23 7.82
CA LYS A 27 -16.73 9.08 8.68
C LYS A 27 -16.13 10.49 8.63
N GLN A 28 -16.79 11.41 7.93
CA GLN A 28 -16.29 12.78 7.84
C GLN A 28 -16.27 13.43 9.22
N GLN A 29 -15.08 13.66 9.75
CA GLN A 29 -14.81 14.69 10.76
C GLN A 29 -13.94 15.75 10.11
N ARG A 30 -14.46 16.47 9.12
CA ARG A 30 -13.84 17.74 8.69
C ARG A 30 -14.35 18.84 9.61
N PRO A 31 -13.49 19.57 10.34
CA PRO A 31 -13.90 20.82 10.97
C PRO A 31 -14.29 21.81 9.86
N GLY A 32 -15.58 22.10 9.72
CA GLY A 32 -16.10 23.13 8.80
C GLY A 32 -16.51 22.67 7.38
N GLY A 33 -16.71 21.38 7.12
CA GLY A 33 -17.15 20.88 5.80
C GLY A 33 -18.37 19.96 5.87
N SER A 34 -19.30 20.14 4.93
CA SER A 34 -20.57 19.40 4.81
C SER A 34 -20.42 17.88 4.91
N SER A 35 -21.13 17.29 5.88
CA SER A 35 -21.19 15.86 6.21
C SER A 35 -21.73 15.01 5.06
N GLY A 36 -20.88 14.69 4.08
CA GLY A 36 -21.16 13.70 3.05
C GLY A 36 -20.50 12.37 3.40
N LYS A 37 -21.16 11.23 3.16
CA LYS A 37 -20.46 9.94 3.09
C LYS A 37 -19.46 10.01 1.93
N SER A 38 -18.17 10.13 2.22
CA SER A 38 -17.11 10.04 1.21
C SER A 38 -16.45 8.67 1.28
N SER A 39 -16.43 7.95 0.17
CA SER A 39 -15.62 6.76 0.00
C SER A 39 -14.22 7.16 -0.49
N LEU A 40 -13.18 6.54 0.05
CA LEU A 40 -11.79 6.74 -0.31
C LEU A 40 -11.24 5.44 -0.91
N PRO A 41 -10.80 5.44 -2.18
CA PRO A 41 -10.08 4.30 -2.74
C PRO A 41 -8.69 4.17 -2.09
N VAL A 42 -8.35 2.96 -1.66
CA VAL A 42 -7.06 2.61 -1.05
C VAL A 42 -6.45 1.48 -1.86
N VAL A 43 -5.26 1.69 -2.41
CA VAL A 43 -4.46 0.63 -3.04
C VAL A 43 -3.47 0.10 -2.01
N HIS A 44 -3.68 -1.14 -1.59
CA HIS A 44 -2.77 -1.85 -0.70
C HIS A 44 -1.59 -2.39 -1.50
N ASN A 45 -0.37 -2.27 -1.01
CA ASN A 45 0.83 -2.85 -1.62
C ASN A 45 1.85 -3.21 -0.53
N TYR A 46 1.59 -4.27 0.22
CA TYR A 46 2.41 -4.67 1.38
C TYR A 46 2.46 -6.20 1.56
N GLY A 47 3.30 -6.67 2.49
CA GLY A 47 3.37 -8.10 2.82
C GLY A 47 4.43 -8.90 2.04
N HIS A 48 5.36 -8.22 1.38
CA HIS A 48 6.42 -8.83 0.55
C HIS A 48 7.50 -9.59 1.34
N GLY A 49 7.52 -9.48 2.66
CA GLY A 49 8.50 -10.16 3.50
C GLY A 49 9.94 -9.83 3.11
N GLY A 50 10.75 -10.87 2.87
CA GLY A 50 12.15 -10.73 2.44
C GLY A 50 12.33 -10.51 0.93
N ALA A 51 11.26 -10.61 0.14
CA ALA A 51 11.31 -10.53 -1.32
C ALA A 51 10.96 -9.15 -1.87
N GLY A 52 10.80 -8.13 -1.01
CA GLY A 52 10.37 -6.79 -1.40
C GLY A 52 11.22 -6.17 -2.50
N LEU A 53 12.54 -6.38 -2.49
CA LEU A 53 13.42 -5.87 -3.55
C LEU A 53 13.23 -6.61 -4.88
N THR A 54 13.16 -7.94 -4.84
CA THR A 54 12.96 -8.79 -6.02
C THR A 54 11.64 -8.47 -6.73
N LEU A 55 10.59 -8.16 -5.96
CA LEU A 55 9.23 -7.95 -6.48
C LEU A 55 8.90 -6.47 -6.77
N ALA A 56 9.73 -5.52 -6.31
CA ALA A 56 9.40 -4.10 -6.25
C ALA A 56 8.82 -3.55 -7.56
N TRP A 57 9.48 -3.81 -8.69
CA TRP A 57 9.07 -3.27 -9.98
C TRP A 57 7.75 -3.83 -10.50
N GLY A 58 7.55 -5.15 -10.38
CA GLY A 58 6.29 -5.80 -10.79
C GLY A 58 5.12 -5.31 -9.95
N CYS A 59 5.28 -5.33 -8.63
CA CYS A 59 4.24 -4.85 -7.72
C CYS A 59 3.94 -3.35 -7.89
N ALA A 60 4.94 -2.53 -8.24
CA ALA A 60 4.72 -1.12 -8.55
C ALA A 60 3.91 -0.93 -9.85
N ALA A 61 4.21 -1.69 -10.91
CA ALA A 61 3.46 -1.62 -12.16
C ALA A 61 1.99 -2.01 -11.96
N ASP A 62 1.74 -3.09 -11.23
CA ASP A 62 0.39 -3.54 -10.91
C ASP A 62 -0.36 -2.55 -9.99
N ALA A 63 0.34 -1.94 -9.01
CA ALA A 63 -0.24 -0.89 -8.17
C ALA A 63 -0.65 0.34 -8.98
N VAL A 64 0.14 0.75 -9.98
CA VAL A 64 -0.22 1.85 -10.89
C VAL A 64 -1.50 1.54 -11.66
N GLN A 65 -1.67 0.31 -12.15
CA GLN A 65 -2.91 -0.09 -12.83
C GLN A 65 -4.13 0.04 -11.91
N LEU A 66 -4.01 -0.37 -10.63
CA LEU A 66 -5.08 -0.21 -9.65
C LEU A 66 -5.39 1.26 -9.34
N VAL A 67 -4.37 2.13 -9.31
CA VAL A 67 -4.56 3.58 -9.14
C VAL A 67 -5.29 4.17 -10.35
N GLN A 68 -4.89 3.82 -11.57
CA GLN A 68 -5.55 4.27 -12.80
C GLN A 68 -7.02 3.83 -12.82
N GLN A 69 -7.30 2.57 -12.45
CA GLN A 69 -8.66 2.06 -12.28
C GLN A 69 -9.45 2.88 -11.25
N ALA A 70 -8.85 3.21 -10.10
CA ALA A 70 -9.51 4.01 -9.06
C ALA A 70 -9.80 5.45 -9.51
N LEU A 71 -8.98 6.00 -10.40
CA LEU A 71 -9.15 7.34 -10.99
C LEU A 71 -10.08 7.34 -12.22
N GLY A 72 -10.54 6.18 -12.70
CA GLY A 72 -11.30 6.06 -13.92
C GLY A 72 -10.50 6.39 -15.19
N GLN A 73 -9.18 6.31 -15.11
CA GLN A 73 -8.25 6.52 -16.22
C GLN A 73 -7.96 5.15 -16.83
N ARG A 74 -8.23 4.98 -18.13
CA ARG A 74 -7.79 3.80 -18.89
C ARG A 74 -6.50 4.12 -19.63
#